data_AF-A0A8T3R7J5-F1
#
_entry.id   AF-A0A8T3R7J5-F1
#
_cell.length_a   1.000
_cell.length_b   1.000
_cell.length_c   1.000
_cell.angle_alpha   90.00
_cell.angle_beta   90.00
_cell.angle_gamma   90.00
#
_symmetry.space_group_name_H-M   'P 1'
#
loop_
_entity.id
_entity.type
_entity.pdbx_description
1 polymer ?
#
loop_
_entity_poly.entity_id
_entity_poly.type
_entity_poly.pdbx_seq_one_letter_code
_entity_poly.pdbx_strand_id
1 'polypeptide(L)'
;MIILRHEAPRRRARRSISLLAALGLVGALVSGAAGHGPDPFFGGGPFAQNQDLRFKWRSGSEPPASIKTAIKAAAADVAATKGSKAATFTYDASGPNPVGYGLAATCGVNGIACFTRDAPTGFTMWLREQGHAFDWGTLKWCQTYTSPPNGCYDVETIALDEFGHVEGLGHHANFANDSDYLDAVVQTVSRTKPTSGWNEHGFGRCDVAALQIQYDMTSWTAKYSTCLDLRTTLALTPSPLVVAPGGTTSIIATLRVLDDSTYGRLGNNPVSGRTVTLQRRAVGTTSWITVGTMAAGSSAGTYVMSQKPSSDTDYRAVFSKPSGEGLLGMTSAAARVYIGNSCAGASTTLPGTNGQCI
;
A
#
# COMPACT_ATOMS: atom_id res chain seq x y z
N MET A 1 -22.39 54.20 -31.08
CA MET A 1 -21.81 54.47 -32.41
C MET A 1 -21.96 53.20 -33.22
N ILE A 2 -22.85 53.27 -34.20
CA ILE A 2 -23.31 52.19 -35.07
C ILE A 2 -22.38 52.15 -36.29
N ILE A 3 -21.82 50.99 -36.65
CA ILE A 3 -21.34 50.74 -38.00
C ILE A 3 -21.82 49.35 -38.44
N LEU A 4 -22.59 49.36 -39.52
CA LEU A 4 -23.18 48.23 -40.23
C LEU A 4 -22.38 47.94 -41.51
N ARG A 5 -22.30 46.63 -41.84
CA ARG A 5 -22.24 45.99 -43.17
C ARG A 5 -20.98 46.11 -44.04
N HIS A 6 -20.50 44.95 -44.49
CA HIS A 6 -20.52 44.57 -45.91
C HIS A 6 -20.58 43.03 -46.06
N GLU A 7 -21.59 42.55 -46.80
CA GLU A 7 -21.71 41.17 -47.31
C GLU A 7 -21.37 41.14 -48.81
N ALA A 8 -20.73 40.05 -49.28
CA ALA A 8 -21.01 39.28 -50.52
C ALA A 8 -19.79 38.40 -50.91
N PRO A 9 -19.89 37.39 -51.80
CA PRO A 9 -20.95 36.40 -52.01
C PRO A 9 -20.43 34.93 -52.13
N ARG A 10 -21.37 34.01 -51.88
CA ARG A 10 -21.52 32.59 -52.31
C ARG A 10 -20.42 31.93 -53.17
N ARG A 11 -19.94 30.76 -52.71
CA ARG A 11 -19.78 29.56 -53.58
C ARG A 11 -20.30 28.30 -52.89
N ARG A 12 -21.28 27.68 -53.55
CA ARG A 12 -21.81 26.33 -53.28
C ARG A 12 -20.81 25.29 -53.79
N ALA A 13 -20.49 24.28 -52.99
CA ALA A 13 -20.02 23.00 -53.49
C ALA A 13 -20.47 21.86 -52.55
N ARG A 14 -21.41 21.06 -53.09
CA ARG A 14 -21.58 19.59 -52.99
C ARG A 14 -21.20 18.95 -51.65
N ARG A 15 -22.18 18.59 -50.81
CA ARG A 15 -22.76 17.22 -50.72
C ARG A 15 -21.73 16.10 -50.80
N SER A 16 -21.30 15.63 -49.63
CA SER A 16 -20.98 14.22 -49.38
C SER A 16 -21.61 13.83 -48.06
N ILE A 17 -22.51 12.86 -48.15
CA ILE A 17 -23.24 12.23 -47.05
C ILE A 17 -22.28 11.26 -46.38
N SER A 18 -22.00 11.47 -45.09
CA SER A 18 -21.41 10.46 -44.22
C SER A 18 -22.39 10.18 -43.09
N LEU A 19 -23.28 9.22 -43.34
CA LEU A 19 -24.00 8.48 -42.31
C LEU A 19 -23.02 7.44 -41.75
N LEU A 20 -22.52 7.70 -40.54
CA LEU A 20 -22.04 6.64 -39.65
C LEU A 20 -22.59 6.97 -38.27
N ALA A 21 -23.64 6.23 -37.93
CA ALA A 21 -24.32 6.29 -36.66
C ALA A 21 -23.31 6.01 -35.54
N ALA A 22 -23.18 6.99 -34.66
CA ALA A 22 -22.51 6.84 -33.38
C ALA A 22 -23.22 5.74 -32.58
N LEU A 23 -22.59 4.57 -32.48
CA LEU A 23 -22.92 3.63 -31.43
C LEU A 23 -22.41 4.27 -30.13
N GLY A 24 -23.36 4.80 -29.35
CA GLY A 24 -23.09 5.40 -28.05
C GLY A 24 -22.42 4.38 -27.14
N LEU A 25 -21.13 4.59 -26.89
CA LEU A 25 -20.51 4.16 -25.63
C LEU A 25 -21.25 4.93 -24.53
N VAL A 26 -22.29 4.32 -23.97
CA VAL A 26 -22.71 4.64 -22.61
C VAL A 26 -21.62 4.09 -21.71
N GLY A 27 -20.51 4.83 -21.65
CA GLY A 27 -19.59 4.73 -20.53
C GLY A 27 -20.38 5.18 -19.33
N ALA A 28 -20.95 4.24 -18.60
CA ALA A 28 -21.32 4.47 -17.23
C ALA A 28 -20.02 4.87 -16.53
N LEU A 29 -19.80 6.18 -16.43
CA LEU A 29 -18.98 6.76 -15.38
C LEU A 29 -19.72 6.40 -14.10
N VAL A 30 -19.48 5.18 -13.63
CA VAL A 30 -19.67 4.85 -12.23
C VAL A 30 -18.64 5.76 -11.57
N SER A 31 -19.09 6.93 -11.13
CA SER A 31 -18.45 7.68 -10.07
C SER A 31 -18.51 6.78 -8.85
N GLY A 32 -17.73 5.70 -8.85
CA GLY A 32 -17.41 4.99 -7.63
C GLY A 32 -16.90 6.08 -6.71
N ALA A 33 -17.53 6.22 -5.54
CA ALA A 33 -17.00 7.07 -4.49
C ALA A 33 -15.49 6.79 -4.46
N ALA A 34 -14.69 7.80 -4.82
CA ALA A 34 -13.25 7.61 -4.93
C ALA A 34 -12.82 7.10 -3.56
N GLY A 35 -12.36 5.84 -3.51
CA GLY A 35 -11.85 5.28 -2.28
C GLY A 35 -10.79 6.25 -1.75
N HIS A 36 -10.76 6.44 -0.43
CA HIS A 36 -9.73 7.26 0.18
C HIS A 36 -8.37 6.74 -0.29
N GLY A 37 -7.50 7.65 -0.71
CA GLY A 37 -6.15 7.32 -1.18
C GLY A 37 -5.13 7.45 -0.05
N PRO A 38 -3.88 6.98 -0.27
CA PRO A 38 -2.82 7.12 0.71
C PRO A 38 -2.60 8.58 1.11
N ASP A 39 -2.17 8.79 2.35
CA ASP A 39 -1.91 10.13 2.86
C ASP A 39 -0.82 10.82 2.03
N PRO A 40 -0.90 12.15 1.86
CA PRO A 40 0.18 12.91 1.25
C PRO A 40 1.50 12.67 1.99
N PHE A 41 2.62 12.71 1.28
CA PHE A 41 3.94 12.61 1.90
C PHE A 41 4.68 13.94 1.76
N PHE A 42 5.25 14.45 2.85
CA PHE A 42 6.03 15.68 2.86
C PHE A 42 7.32 15.57 2.05
N GLY A 43 7.76 16.70 1.51
CA GLY A 43 9.11 16.83 0.93
C GLY A 43 10.22 16.65 1.97
N GLY A 44 11.48 16.58 1.52
CA GLY A 44 12.65 16.47 2.41
C GLY A 44 13.19 15.05 2.61
N GLY A 45 12.64 14.06 1.91
CA GLY A 45 13.15 12.68 1.90
C GLY A 45 12.81 11.88 3.16
N PRO A 46 12.83 10.52 3.12
CA PRO A 46 12.49 9.69 4.27
C PRO A 46 13.64 9.54 5.27
N PHE A 47 13.33 9.05 6.47
CA PHE A 47 14.34 8.42 7.32
C PHE A 47 14.86 7.12 6.67
N ALA A 48 15.91 6.51 7.22
CA ALA A 48 16.35 5.20 6.74
C ALA A 48 15.34 4.10 7.12
N GLN A 49 15.24 3.05 6.29
CA GLN A 49 14.38 1.91 6.60
C GLN A 49 14.81 1.25 7.92
N ASN A 50 13.85 1.01 8.81
CA ASN A 50 14.04 0.45 10.16
C ASN A 50 14.99 1.28 11.04
N GLN A 51 15.13 2.58 10.79
CA GLN A 51 15.91 3.45 11.67
C GLN A 51 15.30 3.48 13.08
N ASP A 52 16.14 3.40 14.11
CA ASP A 52 15.74 3.64 15.50
C ASP A 52 15.95 5.12 15.82
N LEU A 53 14.85 5.86 15.95
CA LEU A 53 14.82 7.28 16.29
C LEU A 53 14.60 7.44 17.79
N ARG A 54 15.71 7.60 18.51
CA ARG A 54 15.68 7.73 19.96
C ARG A 54 15.33 9.14 20.41
N PHE A 55 14.39 9.27 21.33
CA PHE A 55 13.97 10.55 21.87
C PHE A 55 14.13 10.64 23.37
N LYS A 56 14.32 11.87 23.86
CA LYS A 56 14.42 12.21 25.29
C LYS A 56 13.44 13.31 25.64
N TRP A 57 13.21 13.50 26.93
CA TRP A 57 12.49 14.68 27.41
C TRP A 57 13.37 15.92 27.31
N ARG A 58 12.78 17.02 26.87
CA ARG A 58 13.45 18.30 26.81
C ARG A 58 13.64 18.86 28.22
N SER A 59 14.88 19.17 28.58
CA SER A 59 15.21 19.79 29.87
C SER A 59 14.45 21.11 30.05
N GLY A 60 13.86 21.31 31.23
CA GLY A 60 13.04 22.49 31.55
C GLY A 60 11.65 22.52 30.91
N SER A 61 11.30 21.51 30.12
CA SER A 61 9.97 21.36 29.50
C SER A 61 9.56 19.89 29.46
N GLU A 62 9.84 19.18 30.56
CA GLU A 62 9.52 17.77 30.65
C GLU A 62 8.01 17.57 30.83
N PRO A 63 7.41 16.61 30.12
CA PRO A 63 5.99 16.31 30.33
C PRO A 63 5.72 15.73 31.73
N PRO A 64 4.52 15.98 32.31
CA PRO A 64 4.06 15.25 33.49
C PRO A 64 4.02 13.74 33.26
N ALA A 65 4.02 12.94 34.34
CA ALA A 65 4.13 11.49 34.26
C ALA A 65 3.06 10.83 33.36
N SER A 66 1.80 11.25 33.45
CA SER A 66 0.73 10.70 32.60
C SER A 66 0.91 11.01 31.11
N ILE A 67 1.42 12.21 30.80
CA ILE A 67 1.75 12.64 29.43
C ILE A 67 2.97 11.86 28.91
N LYS A 68 4.00 11.65 29.74
CA LYS A 68 5.17 10.80 29.39
C LYS A 68 4.75 9.37 29.04
N THR A 69 3.80 8.80 29.78
CA THR A 69 3.25 7.46 29.51
C THR A 69 2.55 7.42 28.16
N ALA A 70 1.66 8.36 27.88
CA ALA A 70 0.92 8.42 26.61
C ALA A 70 1.83 8.62 25.39
N ILE A 71 2.84 9.49 25.47
CA ILE A 71 3.80 9.67 24.36
C ILE A 71 4.59 8.39 24.08
N LYS A 72 4.99 7.64 25.12
CA LYS A 72 5.67 6.35 24.93
C LYS A 72 4.73 5.29 24.35
N ALA A 73 3.46 5.31 24.73
CA ALA A 73 2.46 4.41 24.18
C ALA A 73 2.26 4.69 22.67
N ALA A 74 2.11 5.97 22.28
CA ALA A 74 2.06 6.37 20.87
C ALA A 74 3.30 5.91 20.07
N ALA A 75 4.50 6.02 20.65
CA ALA A 75 5.73 5.51 20.03
C ALA A 75 5.70 3.97 19.84
N ALA A 76 5.09 3.24 20.78
CA ALA A 76 4.87 1.80 20.66
C ALA A 76 3.80 1.49 19.60
N ASP A 77 2.74 2.29 19.50
CA ASP A 77 1.70 2.15 18.48
C ASP A 77 2.26 2.33 17.07
N VAL A 78 3.15 3.30 16.86
CA VAL A 78 3.89 3.44 15.59
C VAL A 78 4.58 2.12 15.24
N ALA A 79 5.35 1.56 16.17
CA ALA A 79 6.08 0.33 15.94
C ALA A 79 5.16 -0.86 15.64
N ALA A 80 4.00 -0.93 16.29
CA ALA A 80 3.02 -1.99 16.14
C ALA A 80 2.20 -1.88 14.83
N THR A 81 1.92 -0.66 14.36
CA THR A 81 0.87 -0.43 13.35
C THR A 81 1.37 0.09 12.01
N LYS A 82 2.60 0.61 11.90
CA LYS A 82 3.15 1.19 10.65
C LYS A 82 3.13 0.32 9.40
N GLY A 83 3.01 -1.01 9.55
CA GLY A 83 2.88 -1.98 8.45
C GLY A 83 3.98 -1.94 7.40
N SER A 84 5.11 -1.29 7.69
CA SER A 84 6.19 -0.93 6.76
C SER A 84 7.54 -0.94 7.49
N LYS A 85 8.63 -0.73 6.74
CA LYS A 85 9.97 -0.50 7.33
C LYS A 85 10.21 0.98 7.67
N ALA A 86 9.17 1.77 7.98
CA ALA A 86 9.34 3.12 8.53
C ALA A 86 10.16 3.10 9.82
N ALA A 87 10.57 4.24 10.36
CA ALA A 87 11.39 4.25 11.57
C ALA A 87 10.61 3.72 12.80
N THR A 88 11.32 3.50 13.90
CA THR A 88 10.72 3.23 15.22
C THR A 88 11.15 4.34 16.18
N PHE A 89 10.25 4.73 17.08
CA PHE A 89 10.55 5.74 18.08
C PHE A 89 10.77 5.09 19.43
N THR A 90 11.92 5.36 20.06
CA THR A 90 12.29 4.74 21.33
C THR A 90 12.67 5.81 22.34
N TYR A 91 12.08 5.77 23.54
CA TYR A 91 12.53 6.64 24.62
C TYR A 91 13.91 6.20 25.12
N ASP A 92 14.86 7.14 25.14
CA ASP A 92 16.21 6.98 25.69
C ASP A 92 16.58 8.32 26.35
N ALA A 93 16.95 8.32 27.63
CA ALA A 93 17.33 9.55 28.34
C ALA A 93 18.54 10.26 27.70
N SER A 94 19.37 9.51 26.97
CA SER A 94 20.51 10.02 26.20
C SER A 94 20.18 10.31 24.73
N GLY A 95 18.94 10.09 24.30
CA GLY A 95 18.50 10.25 22.92
C GLY A 95 18.74 11.66 22.35
N PRO A 96 19.03 11.78 21.04
CA PRO A 96 19.31 13.08 20.43
C PRO A 96 18.06 13.92 20.18
N ASN A 97 16.87 13.30 20.05
CA ASN A 97 15.65 13.99 19.63
C ASN A 97 14.83 14.46 20.86
N PRO A 98 14.71 15.77 21.11
CA PRO A 98 13.97 16.30 22.26
C PRO A 98 12.46 16.35 22.01
N VAL A 99 11.70 15.82 22.96
CA VAL A 99 10.25 15.98 23.07
C VAL A 99 9.92 16.86 24.28
N GLY A 100 9.22 17.96 24.05
CA GLY A 100 8.86 18.94 25.07
C GLY A 100 7.36 19.04 25.33
N TYR A 101 7.02 19.56 26.52
CA TYR A 101 5.67 19.91 26.91
C TYR A 101 5.69 21.26 27.65
N GLY A 102 4.84 22.20 27.24
CA GLY A 102 4.68 23.46 27.97
C GLY A 102 4.60 24.72 27.11
N LEU A 103 4.60 25.86 27.81
CA LEU A 103 4.44 27.21 27.24
C LEU A 103 5.49 27.59 26.20
N ALA A 104 6.65 26.92 26.24
CA ALA A 104 7.73 27.10 25.29
C ALA A 104 7.46 26.41 23.93
N ALA A 105 6.34 25.69 23.78
CA ALA A 105 5.92 25.11 22.52
C ALA A 105 5.66 26.21 21.48
N THR A 106 6.49 26.23 20.44
CA THR A 106 6.41 27.18 19.31
C THR A 106 5.50 26.67 18.19
N CYS A 107 4.44 25.94 18.54
CA CYS A 107 3.49 25.45 17.55
C CYS A 107 2.75 26.64 16.90
N GLY A 108 2.17 26.41 15.71
CA GLY A 108 1.32 27.42 15.07
C GLY A 108 0.18 27.87 15.99
N VAL A 109 -0.49 28.97 15.62
CA VAL A 109 -1.51 29.64 16.45
C VAL A 109 -2.59 28.67 16.96
N ASN A 110 -2.95 27.66 16.16
CA ASN A 110 -3.96 26.66 16.52
C ASN A 110 -3.37 25.26 16.80
N GLY A 111 -2.06 25.08 16.74
CA GLY A 111 -1.42 23.79 16.95
C GLY A 111 -1.39 23.43 18.43
N ILE A 112 -2.06 22.35 18.82
CA ILE A 112 -2.01 21.79 20.18
C ILE A 112 -0.74 20.97 20.41
N ALA A 113 -0.15 20.47 19.31
CA ALA A 113 1.16 19.88 19.23
C ALA A 113 1.81 20.30 17.90
N CYS A 114 3.10 20.00 17.76
CA CYS A 114 3.84 20.21 16.54
C CYS A 114 5.17 19.44 16.55
N PHE A 115 5.76 19.33 15.37
CA PHE A 115 7.04 18.67 15.15
C PHE A 115 8.00 19.54 14.34
N THR A 116 9.29 19.22 14.41
CA THR A 116 10.26 19.55 13.37
C THR A 116 10.89 18.26 12.86
N ARG A 117 11.31 18.25 11.59
CA ARG A 117 11.87 17.06 10.96
C ARG A 117 13.03 17.43 10.06
N ASP A 118 14.19 16.85 10.37
CA ASP A 118 15.43 17.00 9.62
C ASP A 118 15.92 15.61 9.20
N ALA A 119 15.19 14.94 8.29
CA ALA A 119 15.60 13.61 7.86
C ALA A 119 16.93 13.65 7.10
N PRO A 120 17.84 12.68 7.32
CA PRO A 120 17.68 11.50 8.17
C PRO A 120 18.20 11.66 9.62
N THR A 121 18.55 12.88 10.05
CA THR A 121 19.38 13.12 11.22
C THR A 121 18.61 13.33 12.52
N GLY A 122 17.40 13.87 12.49
CA GLY A 122 16.63 14.04 13.72
C GLY A 122 15.26 14.69 13.56
N PHE A 123 14.64 14.88 14.72
CA PHE A 123 13.34 15.52 14.86
C PHE A 123 13.23 16.18 16.23
N THR A 124 12.26 17.08 16.36
CA THR A 124 11.78 17.53 17.67
C THR A 124 10.26 17.46 17.70
N MET A 125 9.67 17.34 18.89
CA MET A 125 8.23 17.36 19.06
C MET A 125 7.86 18.18 20.29
N TRP A 126 6.71 18.84 20.23
CA TRP A 126 6.18 19.67 21.30
C TRP A 126 4.70 19.42 21.47
N LEU A 127 4.26 19.34 22.73
CA LEU A 127 2.84 19.41 23.11
C LEU A 127 2.63 20.68 23.94
N ARG A 128 1.53 21.40 23.73
CA ARG A 128 1.15 22.51 24.61
C ARG A 128 0.64 22.00 25.96
N GLU A 129 0.76 22.82 27.00
CA GLU A 129 0.32 22.47 28.33
C GLU A 129 -1.21 22.36 28.48
N GLN A 130 -1.61 21.50 29.40
CA GLN A 130 -2.94 21.48 29.98
C GLN A 130 -3.35 22.89 30.41
N GLY A 131 -4.53 23.33 29.98
CA GLY A 131 -5.02 24.66 30.31
C GLY A 131 -4.57 25.77 29.34
N HIS A 132 -3.84 25.45 28.27
CA HIS A 132 -3.48 26.44 27.25
C HIS A 132 -4.74 27.12 26.68
N ALA A 133 -4.72 28.45 26.62
CA ALA A 133 -5.83 29.24 26.11
C ALA A 133 -5.69 29.44 24.59
N PHE A 134 -6.77 29.16 23.88
CA PHE A 134 -6.97 29.42 22.46
C PHE A 134 -8.20 30.29 22.26
N ASP A 135 -8.35 30.89 21.09
CA ASP A 135 -9.55 31.67 20.73
C ASP A 135 -10.84 30.83 20.78
N TRP A 136 -10.71 29.51 20.59
CA TRP A 136 -11.82 28.55 20.65
C TRP A 136 -12.06 27.94 22.03
N GLY A 137 -11.21 28.22 23.03
CA GLY A 137 -11.38 27.71 24.39
C GLY A 137 -10.08 27.29 25.06
N THR A 138 -10.17 26.31 25.96
CA THR A 138 -9.04 25.86 26.77
C THR A 138 -8.71 24.41 26.48
N LEU A 139 -7.43 24.13 26.22
CA LEU A 139 -6.92 22.79 25.97
C LEU A 139 -7.09 21.88 27.20
N LYS A 140 -7.65 20.69 26.96
CA LYS A 140 -7.82 19.64 27.96
C LYS A 140 -7.22 18.35 27.44
N TRP A 141 -6.24 17.79 28.13
CA TRP A 141 -5.66 16.48 27.87
C TRP A 141 -6.41 15.43 28.68
N CYS A 142 -6.89 14.35 28.05
CA CYS A 142 -7.66 13.33 28.75
C CYS A 142 -6.86 12.68 29.89
N GLN A 143 -5.54 12.51 29.69
CA GLN A 143 -4.61 11.88 30.62
C GLN A 143 -4.32 12.71 31.89
N THR A 144 -4.82 13.96 32.00
CA THR A 144 -4.68 14.76 33.22
C THR A 144 -5.85 14.61 34.19
N TYR A 145 -6.91 13.88 33.79
CA TYR A 145 -8.12 13.72 34.59
C TYR A 145 -8.32 12.26 34.98
N THR A 146 -8.74 12.01 36.23
CA THR A 146 -9.19 10.68 36.67
C THR A 146 -10.45 10.24 35.94
N SER A 147 -11.34 11.20 35.63
CA SER A 147 -12.52 11.01 34.78
C SER A 147 -12.46 12.03 33.64
N PRO A 148 -12.02 11.63 32.44
CA PRO A 148 -11.82 12.57 31.33
C PRO A 148 -13.14 13.24 30.91
N PRO A 149 -13.20 14.58 30.89
CA PRO A 149 -14.40 15.30 30.48
C PRO A 149 -14.60 15.19 28.95
N ASN A 150 -15.83 15.44 28.50
CA ASN A 150 -16.10 15.63 27.07
C ASN A 150 -15.27 16.80 26.52
N GLY A 151 -14.75 16.62 25.31
CA GLY A 151 -13.94 17.63 24.64
C GLY A 151 -12.46 17.65 25.05
N CYS A 152 -11.98 16.66 25.82
CA CYS A 152 -10.53 16.48 26.00
C CYS A 152 -9.89 15.82 24.78
N TYR A 153 -8.63 16.12 24.49
CA TYR A 153 -7.83 15.45 23.47
C TYR A 153 -7.07 14.28 24.08
N ASP A 154 -6.98 13.18 23.35
CA ASP A 154 -6.17 12.03 23.75
C ASP A 154 -4.69 12.26 23.38
N VAL A 155 -3.84 12.40 24.39
CA VAL A 155 -2.40 12.67 24.20
C VAL A 155 -1.71 11.58 23.38
N GLU A 156 -2.14 10.33 23.50
CA GLU A 156 -1.55 9.20 22.77
C GLU A 156 -1.85 9.33 21.28
N THR A 157 -3.11 9.57 20.92
CA THR A 157 -3.50 9.82 19.52
C THR A 157 -2.83 11.07 18.95
N ILE A 158 -2.75 12.18 19.70
CA ILE A 158 -2.04 13.39 19.21
C ILE A 158 -0.54 13.13 19.06
N ALA A 159 0.09 12.43 19.99
CA ALA A 159 1.51 12.09 19.84
C ALA A 159 1.75 11.14 18.65
N LEU A 160 0.80 10.24 18.36
CA LEU A 160 0.86 9.34 17.21
C LEU A 160 0.75 10.11 15.88
N ASP A 161 -0.15 11.09 15.79
CA ASP A 161 -0.27 12.04 14.68
C ASP A 161 1.08 12.75 14.42
N GLU A 162 1.66 13.34 15.46
CA GLU A 162 2.96 14.02 15.36
C GLU A 162 4.11 13.07 15.01
N PHE A 163 4.10 11.81 15.48
CA PHE A 163 5.07 10.82 15.02
C PHE A 163 4.87 10.44 13.55
N GLY A 164 3.63 10.38 13.05
CA GLY A 164 3.33 10.20 11.63
C GLY A 164 3.90 11.33 10.78
N HIS A 165 3.74 12.57 11.25
CA HIS A 165 4.40 13.73 10.67
C HIS A 165 5.92 13.65 10.66
N VAL A 166 6.53 13.17 11.75
CA VAL A 166 7.96 12.88 11.79
C VAL A 166 8.34 11.81 10.76
N GLU A 167 7.53 10.78 10.52
CA GLU A 167 7.78 9.81 9.44
C GLU A 167 7.67 10.44 8.04
N GLY A 168 7.00 11.58 7.93
CA GLY A 168 6.78 12.36 6.71
C GLY A 168 5.35 12.33 6.19
N LEU A 169 4.40 11.77 6.95
CA LEU A 169 2.98 11.80 6.59
C LEU A 169 2.45 13.23 6.69
N GLY A 170 1.76 13.69 5.66
CA GLY A 170 0.95 14.90 5.70
C GLY A 170 -0.46 14.59 6.16
N HIS A 171 -1.23 15.64 6.45
CA HIS A 171 -2.62 15.46 6.87
C HIS A 171 -3.44 14.74 5.80
N HIS A 172 -4.18 13.72 6.22
CA HIS A 172 -5.22 13.11 5.43
C HIS A 172 -6.34 14.09 5.11
N ALA A 173 -7.10 13.77 4.06
CA ALA A 173 -8.28 14.53 3.69
C ALA A 173 -9.37 14.39 4.75
N ASN A 174 -9.82 15.50 5.32
CA ASN A 174 -10.94 15.52 6.26
C ASN A 174 -12.27 15.73 5.53
N PHE A 175 -13.18 14.75 5.64
CA PHE A 175 -14.50 14.82 5.02
C PHE A 175 -15.55 15.24 6.03
N ALA A 176 -16.57 15.97 5.55
CA ALA A 176 -17.62 16.52 6.41
C ALA A 176 -18.52 15.46 7.08
N ASN A 177 -18.48 14.22 6.61
CA ASN A 177 -19.24 13.08 7.14
C ASN A 177 -18.40 12.16 8.04
N ASP A 178 -17.16 12.55 8.35
CA ASP A 178 -16.20 11.81 9.18
C ASP A 178 -15.85 10.41 8.64
N SER A 179 -16.07 10.13 7.35
CA SER A 179 -15.75 8.81 6.77
C SER A 179 -14.25 8.53 6.70
N ASP A 180 -13.41 9.55 6.80
CA ASP A 180 -11.94 9.46 6.89
C ASP A 180 -11.42 9.07 8.26
N TYR A 181 -12.25 9.08 9.29
CA TYR A 181 -11.72 9.02 10.66
C TYR A 181 -10.94 7.73 10.93
N LEU A 182 -11.43 6.59 10.43
CA LEU A 182 -10.77 5.30 10.57
C LEU A 182 -9.68 5.07 9.50
N ASP A 183 -9.52 6.01 8.58
CA ASP A 183 -8.60 5.88 7.46
C ASP A 183 -7.21 6.40 7.79
N ALA A 184 -7.10 7.44 8.64
CA ALA A 184 -5.82 7.95 9.09
C ALA A 184 -5.90 8.64 10.46
N VAL A 185 -4.83 8.53 11.25
CA VAL A 185 -4.62 9.30 12.47
C VAL A 185 -4.03 10.68 12.16
N VAL A 186 -3.22 10.80 11.11
CA VAL A 186 -2.59 12.06 10.74
C VAL A 186 -3.61 12.97 10.05
N GLN A 187 -4.14 13.97 10.76
CA GLN A 187 -5.29 14.75 10.30
C GLN A 187 -5.11 16.27 10.50
N THR A 188 -5.74 17.07 9.65
CA THR A 188 -5.66 18.54 9.78
C THR A 188 -6.36 19.04 11.05
N VAL A 189 -7.43 18.35 11.44
CA VAL A 189 -8.23 18.70 12.61
C VAL A 189 -8.27 17.50 13.54
N SER A 190 -7.47 17.56 14.61
CA SER A 190 -7.52 16.53 15.64
C SER A 190 -8.90 16.50 16.30
N ARG A 191 -9.41 15.29 16.54
CA ARG A 191 -10.71 15.10 17.16
C ARG A 191 -10.56 15.08 18.68
N THR A 192 -11.41 15.82 19.38
CA THR A 192 -11.55 15.67 20.83
C THR A 192 -12.31 14.40 21.16
N LYS A 193 -12.37 13.97 22.41
CA LYS A 193 -13.20 12.86 22.87
C LYS A 193 -14.64 13.31 23.15
N PRO A 194 -15.59 13.07 22.25
CA PRO A 194 -17.00 12.93 22.61
C PRO A 194 -17.66 11.62 22.09
N THR A 195 -16.95 10.77 21.34
CA THR A 195 -17.56 9.60 20.66
C THR A 195 -16.69 8.33 20.74
N SER A 196 -17.34 7.16 20.82
CA SER A 196 -16.66 5.85 20.81
C SER A 196 -15.87 5.66 19.52
N GLY A 197 -14.64 5.15 19.62
CA GLY A 197 -13.73 4.94 18.49
C GLY A 197 -12.80 6.12 18.24
N TRP A 198 -13.05 7.31 18.81
CA TRP A 198 -12.22 8.50 18.53
C TRP A 198 -10.86 8.53 19.27
N ASN A 199 -10.43 7.39 19.79
CA ASN A 199 -9.14 7.15 20.41
C ASN A 199 -8.41 6.09 19.59
N GLU A 200 -8.14 6.39 18.32
CA GLU A 200 -7.29 5.52 17.51
C GLU A 200 -5.88 5.53 18.10
N HIS A 201 -5.42 4.36 18.52
CA HIS A 201 -4.08 4.08 19.07
C HIS A 201 -3.29 3.25 18.07
N GLY A 202 -3.39 3.65 16.79
CA GLY A 202 -2.76 2.95 15.68
C GLY A 202 -2.94 3.69 14.38
N PHE A 203 -1.93 3.62 13.51
CA PHE A 203 -2.03 4.18 12.17
C PHE A 203 -3.17 3.54 11.39
N GLY A 204 -3.97 4.39 10.74
CA GLY A 204 -5.05 4.00 9.87
C GLY A 204 -4.53 3.41 8.56
N ARG A 205 -5.44 2.87 7.75
CA ARG A 205 -5.05 2.23 6.48
C ARG A 205 -4.31 3.20 5.53
N CYS A 206 -4.66 4.48 5.49
CA CYS A 206 -4.07 5.44 4.56
C CYS A 206 -2.73 5.98 5.04
N ASP A 207 -2.52 6.12 6.35
CA ASP A 207 -1.19 6.29 6.96
C ASP A 207 -0.27 5.13 6.55
N VAL A 208 -0.72 3.88 6.79
CA VAL A 208 0.06 2.66 6.51
C VAL A 208 0.37 2.53 5.02
N ALA A 209 -0.57 2.90 4.14
CA ALA A 209 -0.37 2.88 2.70
C ALA A 209 0.77 3.82 2.27
N ALA A 210 0.77 5.06 2.77
CA ALA A 210 1.81 6.03 2.49
C ALA A 210 3.18 5.56 3.03
N LEU A 211 3.21 5.02 4.26
CA LEU A 211 4.43 4.45 4.83
C LEU A 211 4.93 3.23 4.03
N GLN A 212 4.05 2.35 3.54
CA GLN A 212 4.43 1.22 2.68
C GLN A 212 5.03 1.69 1.35
N ILE A 213 4.45 2.70 0.70
CA ILE A 213 5.00 3.28 -0.54
C ILE A 213 6.41 3.82 -0.29
N GLN A 214 6.60 4.53 0.81
CA GLN A 214 7.83 5.26 1.07
C GLN A 214 8.94 4.40 1.69
N TYR A 215 8.57 3.43 2.52
CA TYR A 215 9.50 2.64 3.31
C TYR A 215 9.45 1.14 3.00
N ASP A 216 8.66 0.68 2.03
CA ASP A 216 8.49 -0.74 1.70
C ASP A 216 7.84 -1.56 2.84
N MET A 217 7.44 -2.78 2.52
CA MET A 217 6.77 -3.74 3.41
C MET A 217 7.73 -4.28 4.47
N THR A 218 7.22 -4.59 5.68
CA THR A 218 8.01 -5.27 6.73
C THR A 218 8.50 -6.65 6.28
N SER A 219 7.71 -7.35 5.47
CA SER A 219 8.07 -8.61 4.83
C SER A 219 7.24 -8.84 3.57
N TRP A 220 7.65 -9.81 2.73
CA TRP A 220 6.89 -10.18 1.54
C TRP A 220 5.56 -10.88 1.82
N THR A 221 5.31 -11.29 3.07
CA THR A 221 4.03 -11.88 3.52
C THR A 221 3.14 -10.87 4.23
N ALA A 222 3.66 -9.68 4.58
CA ALA A 222 2.87 -8.62 5.19
C ALA A 222 1.77 -8.14 4.22
N LYS A 223 0.60 -7.79 4.77
CA LYS A 223 -0.56 -7.34 4.01
C LYS A 223 -0.35 -5.94 3.44
N TYR A 224 -0.71 -5.74 2.18
CA TYR A 224 -0.78 -4.40 1.59
C TYR A 224 -1.98 -3.66 2.16
N SER A 225 -1.81 -2.40 2.52
CA SER A 225 -2.90 -1.58 3.03
C SER A 225 -4.09 -1.58 2.06
N THR A 226 -5.30 -1.58 2.59
CA THR A 226 -6.56 -1.47 1.82
C THR A 226 -6.80 -0.07 1.26
N CYS A 227 -5.97 0.91 1.61
CA CYS A 227 -5.96 2.24 1.00
C CYS A 227 -5.08 2.31 -0.28
N LEU A 228 -4.50 1.17 -0.68
CA LEU A 228 -3.79 1.00 -1.96
C LEU A 228 -4.68 0.31 -3.00
N ASP A 229 -4.36 0.49 -4.29
CA ASP A 229 -4.97 -0.24 -5.41
C ASP A 229 -3.88 -0.72 -6.40
N LEU A 230 -3.05 -1.66 -5.94
CA LEU A 230 -1.87 -2.11 -6.67
C LEU A 230 -2.20 -3.18 -7.70
N ARG A 231 -1.91 -2.88 -8.96
CA ARG A 231 -1.87 -3.88 -10.04
C ARG A 231 -0.79 -4.93 -9.77
N THR A 232 -1.08 -6.18 -10.10
CA THR A 232 -0.12 -7.30 -10.00
C THR A 232 0.25 -7.86 -11.36
N THR A 233 1.42 -8.48 -11.46
CA THR A 233 1.85 -9.30 -12.59
C THR A 233 1.98 -10.75 -12.17
N LEU A 234 1.59 -11.67 -13.05
CA LEU A 234 1.64 -13.11 -12.81
C LEU A 234 2.21 -13.82 -14.04
N ALA A 235 3.43 -14.33 -13.91
CA ALA A 235 4.10 -15.13 -14.94
C ALA A 235 4.00 -16.62 -14.59
N LEU A 236 3.95 -17.49 -15.61
CA LEU A 236 3.89 -18.95 -15.45
C LEU A 236 4.92 -19.62 -16.36
N THR A 237 5.74 -20.49 -15.78
CA THR A 237 6.79 -21.24 -16.49
C THR A 237 6.73 -22.72 -16.12
N PRO A 238 6.41 -23.63 -17.07
CA PRO A 238 6.61 -25.06 -16.90
C PRO A 238 8.08 -25.44 -17.10
N SER A 239 8.56 -26.43 -16.36
CA SER A 239 9.90 -26.99 -16.55
C SER A 239 9.95 -28.48 -16.16
N PRO A 240 10.29 -29.40 -17.10
CA PRO A 240 10.48 -29.16 -18.54
C PRO A 240 9.17 -28.87 -19.28
N LEU A 241 9.25 -28.25 -20.47
CA LEU A 241 8.10 -27.97 -21.35
C LEU A 241 7.59 -29.21 -22.10
N VAL A 242 8.45 -30.23 -22.27
CA VAL A 242 8.13 -31.48 -22.96
C VAL A 242 8.35 -32.62 -21.98
N VAL A 243 7.36 -33.49 -21.81
CA VAL A 243 7.44 -34.68 -20.98
C VAL A 243 6.88 -35.89 -21.72
N ALA A 244 7.42 -37.08 -21.43
CA ALA A 244 6.79 -38.32 -21.85
C ALA A 244 5.38 -38.44 -21.23
N PRO A 245 4.46 -39.24 -21.81
CA PRO A 245 3.16 -39.50 -21.20
C PRO A 245 3.30 -39.95 -19.74
N GLY A 246 2.66 -39.24 -18.80
CA GLY A 246 2.77 -39.53 -17.36
C GLY A 246 4.07 -39.07 -16.68
N GLY A 247 5.00 -38.48 -17.45
CA GLY A 247 6.19 -37.79 -16.97
C GLY A 247 5.83 -36.54 -16.16
N THR A 248 6.78 -36.05 -15.37
CA THR A 248 6.53 -34.92 -14.44
C THR A 248 7.08 -33.62 -15.00
N THR A 249 6.28 -32.56 -14.95
CA THR A 249 6.71 -31.17 -15.14
C THR A 249 6.43 -30.37 -13.88
N SER A 250 7.32 -29.45 -13.54
CA SER A 250 7.10 -28.48 -12.48
C SER A 250 6.52 -27.21 -13.07
N ILE A 251 5.36 -26.79 -12.59
CA ILE A 251 4.73 -25.53 -12.98
C ILE A 251 5.06 -24.47 -11.93
N ILE A 252 5.75 -23.41 -12.32
CA ILE A 252 6.18 -22.33 -11.43
C ILE A 252 5.48 -21.03 -11.83
N ALA A 253 4.73 -20.43 -10.91
CA ALA A 253 4.14 -19.12 -11.05
C ALA A 253 4.95 -18.08 -10.25
N THR A 254 5.11 -16.87 -10.78
CA THR A 254 5.77 -15.74 -10.09
C THR A 254 4.79 -14.58 -10.02
N LEU A 255 4.39 -14.21 -8.81
CA LEU A 255 3.47 -13.10 -8.52
C LEU A 255 4.24 -11.90 -7.96
N ARG A 256 4.06 -10.74 -8.58
CA ARG A 256 4.67 -9.48 -8.16
C ARG A 256 3.67 -8.34 -8.23
N VAL A 257 3.95 -7.27 -7.50
CA VAL A 257 3.37 -5.95 -7.80
C VAL A 257 3.89 -5.50 -9.16
N LEU A 258 3.04 -4.86 -9.98
CA LEU A 258 3.47 -4.28 -11.24
C LEU A 258 4.58 -3.25 -10.98
N ASP A 259 5.61 -3.25 -11.82
CA ASP A 259 6.67 -2.25 -11.75
C ASP A 259 6.17 -0.92 -12.32
N ASP A 260 5.63 -0.07 -11.44
CA ASP A 260 5.07 1.22 -11.76
C ASP A 260 5.67 2.26 -10.81
N SER A 261 6.25 3.33 -11.35
CA SER A 261 6.88 4.39 -10.56
C SER A 261 5.95 5.03 -9.53
N THR A 262 4.63 5.00 -9.77
CA THR A 262 3.63 5.54 -8.83
C THR A 262 3.48 4.71 -7.55
N TYR A 263 3.95 3.46 -7.55
CA TYR A 263 3.93 2.59 -6.36
C TYR A 263 5.17 2.75 -5.48
N GLY A 264 6.10 3.64 -5.85
CA GLY A 264 7.32 3.91 -5.09
C GLY A 264 8.12 2.64 -4.85
N ARG A 265 8.45 2.34 -3.59
CA ARG A 265 9.22 1.14 -3.22
C ARG A 265 8.44 -0.16 -3.38
N LEU A 266 7.13 -0.11 -3.58
CA LEU A 266 6.31 -1.31 -3.75
C LEU A 266 6.36 -1.86 -5.18
N GLY A 267 6.84 -1.07 -6.15
CA GLY A 267 7.00 -1.51 -7.53
C GLY A 267 7.87 -2.77 -7.62
N ASN A 268 7.43 -3.76 -8.42
CA ASN A 268 8.13 -5.02 -8.63
C ASN A 268 8.30 -5.93 -7.38
N ASN A 269 7.71 -5.58 -6.23
CA ASN A 269 7.81 -6.37 -5.02
C ASN A 269 7.23 -7.78 -5.21
N PRO A 270 7.90 -8.83 -4.70
CA PRO A 270 7.32 -10.17 -4.68
C PRO A 270 6.14 -10.23 -3.71
N VAL A 271 5.07 -10.93 -4.12
CA VAL A 271 3.87 -11.13 -3.30
C VAL A 271 3.83 -12.56 -2.80
N SER A 272 4.28 -12.79 -1.56
CA SER A 272 4.39 -14.12 -0.94
C SER A 272 3.24 -14.42 0.02
N GLY A 273 2.95 -15.69 0.29
CA GLY A 273 1.95 -16.09 1.29
C GLY A 273 0.50 -15.84 0.89
N ARG A 274 0.24 -15.58 -0.41
CA ARG A 274 -1.10 -15.44 -0.98
C ARG A 274 -1.52 -16.75 -1.64
N THR A 275 -2.80 -16.88 -1.97
CA THR A 275 -3.30 -18.07 -2.67
C THR A 275 -3.21 -17.87 -4.17
N VAL A 276 -2.37 -18.69 -4.82
CA VAL A 276 -2.32 -18.82 -6.29
C VAL A 276 -2.85 -20.20 -6.66
N THR A 277 -3.79 -20.25 -7.59
CA THR A 277 -4.37 -21.52 -8.06
C THR A 277 -3.86 -21.84 -9.47
N LEU A 278 -3.60 -23.12 -9.72
CA LEU A 278 -3.29 -23.62 -11.05
C LEU A 278 -4.58 -24.07 -11.73
N GLN A 279 -4.79 -23.64 -12.97
CA GLN A 279 -5.84 -24.14 -13.84
C GLN A 279 -5.23 -24.80 -15.07
N ARG A 280 -5.96 -25.74 -15.66
CA ARG A 280 -5.59 -26.41 -16.90
C ARG A 280 -6.76 -26.52 -17.86
N ARG A 281 -6.45 -26.76 -19.13
CA ARG A 281 -7.41 -27.16 -20.15
C ARG A 281 -6.75 -28.02 -21.23
N ALA A 282 -7.55 -28.79 -21.95
CA ALA A 282 -7.09 -29.44 -23.17
C ALA A 282 -6.84 -28.40 -24.26
N VAL A 283 -5.83 -28.63 -25.09
CA VAL A 283 -5.50 -27.75 -26.22
C VAL A 283 -6.70 -27.60 -27.16
N GLY A 284 -6.97 -26.37 -27.59
CA GLY A 284 -8.09 -26.04 -28.49
C GLY A 284 -9.44 -25.83 -27.78
N THR A 285 -9.51 -26.03 -26.47
CA THR A 285 -10.73 -25.78 -25.68
C THR A 285 -10.74 -24.41 -25.01
N THR A 286 -11.92 -23.93 -24.60
CA THR A 286 -12.08 -22.65 -23.90
C THR A 286 -12.30 -22.81 -22.40
N SER A 287 -12.78 -23.97 -21.95
CA SER A 287 -13.10 -24.24 -20.54
C SER A 287 -11.87 -24.58 -19.71
N TRP A 288 -11.68 -23.84 -18.62
CA TRP A 288 -10.60 -24.06 -17.66
C TRP A 288 -11.10 -24.84 -16.45
N ILE A 289 -10.28 -25.77 -15.96
CA ILE A 289 -10.54 -26.56 -14.76
C ILE A 289 -9.47 -26.23 -13.72
N THR A 290 -9.89 -25.96 -12.49
CA THR A 290 -8.96 -25.79 -11.36
C THR A 290 -8.29 -27.12 -11.02
N VAL A 291 -6.96 -27.12 -11.02
CA VAL A 291 -6.13 -28.25 -10.60
C VAL A 291 -5.97 -28.22 -9.07
N GLY A 292 -5.67 -27.05 -8.51
CA GLY A 292 -5.52 -26.85 -7.07
C GLY A 292 -4.73 -25.60 -6.72
N THR A 293 -4.49 -25.41 -5.42
CA THR A 293 -3.65 -24.33 -4.89
C THR A 293 -2.17 -24.69 -5.03
N MET A 294 -1.38 -23.79 -5.59
CA MET A 294 0.06 -23.93 -5.73
C MET A 294 0.74 -23.68 -4.37
N ALA A 295 1.73 -24.51 -4.01
CA ALA A 295 2.50 -24.33 -2.79
C ALA A 295 3.49 -23.17 -2.94
N ALA A 296 3.89 -22.53 -1.84
CA ALA A 296 4.96 -21.52 -1.90
C ALA A 296 6.28 -22.15 -2.38
N GLY A 297 6.98 -21.45 -3.29
CA GLY A 297 8.29 -21.86 -3.77
C GLY A 297 9.42 -21.42 -2.84
N SER A 298 10.66 -21.71 -3.24
CA SER A 298 11.88 -21.36 -2.48
C SER A 298 12.29 -19.89 -2.56
N SER A 299 11.67 -19.12 -3.47
CA SER A 299 11.95 -17.70 -3.66
C SER A 299 10.70 -16.87 -3.38
N ALA A 300 10.88 -15.65 -2.89
CA ALA A 300 9.75 -14.76 -2.63
C ALA A 300 8.89 -14.54 -3.89
N GLY A 301 7.57 -14.57 -3.73
CA GLY A 301 6.61 -14.40 -4.80
C GLY A 301 6.46 -15.61 -5.73
N THR A 302 7.16 -16.72 -5.50
CA THR A 302 7.01 -17.92 -6.33
C THR A 302 6.05 -18.93 -5.73
N TYR A 303 5.31 -19.62 -6.60
CA TYR A 303 4.37 -20.67 -6.27
C TYR A 303 4.57 -21.85 -7.22
N VAL A 304 4.54 -23.08 -6.73
CA VAL A 304 4.96 -24.27 -7.48
C VAL A 304 3.92 -25.39 -7.36
N MET A 305 3.69 -26.11 -8.45
CA MET A 305 2.91 -27.35 -8.46
C MET A 305 3.45 -28.32 -9.51
N SER A 306 3.71 -29.56 -9.10
CA SER A 306 4.09 -30.63 -10.02
C SER A 306 2.88 -31.21 -10.74
N GLN A 307 2.99 -31.49 -12.03
CA GLN A 307 1.93 -32.04 -12.88
C GLN A 307 2.45 -33.23 -13.70
N LYS A 308 1.54 -34.17 -14.00
CA LYS A 308 1.79 -35.34 -14.85
C LYS A 308 0.75 -35.43 -15.98
N PRO A 309 0.84 -34.56 -17.02
CA PRO A 309 -0.10 -34.61 -18.13
C PRO A 309 0.06 -35.91 -18.94
N SER A 310 -1.05 -36.38 -19.53
CA SER A 310 -1.10 -37.52 -20.46
C SER A 310 -1.37 -37.11 -21.91
N SER A 311 -1.70 -35.83 -22.14
CA SER A 311 -1.84 -35.20 -23.46
C SER A 311 -1.38 -33.74 -23.37
N ASP A 312 -1.11 -33.11 -24.51
CA ASP A 312 -0.78 -31.68 -24.57
C ASP A 312 -1.81 -30.88 -23.77
N THR A 313 -1.31 -30.07 -22.85
CA THR A 313 -2.16 -29.37 -21.87
C THR A 313 -1.71 -27.91 -21.75
N ASP A 314 -2.66 -26.99 -21.84
CA ASP A 314 -2.43 -25.59 -21.49
C ASP A 314 -2.67 -25.40 -19.99
N TYR A 315 -1.77 -24.69 -19.32
CA TYR A 315 -1.84 -24.31 -17.92
C TYR A 315 -1.88 -22.78 -17.76
N ARG A 316 -2.56 -22.28 -16.73
CA ARG A 316 -2.48 -20.88 -16.30
C ARG A 316 -2.54 -20.78 -14.78
N ALA A 317 -1.90 -19.79 -14.21
CA ALA A 317 -2.03 -19.45 -12.80
C ALA A 317 -3.07 -18.33 -12.62
N VAL A 318 -3.82 -18.41 -11.52
CA VAL A 318 -4.84 -17.42 -11.15
C VAL A 318 -4.59 -16.97 -9.72
N PHE A 319 -4.42 -15.66 -9.56
CA PHE A 319 -4.40 -14.95 -8.29
C PHE A 319 -5.68 -14.10 -8.19
N SER A 320 -6.58 -14.46 -7.28
CA SER A 320 -7.81 -13.68 -7.06
C SER A 320 -7.55 -12.49 -6.15
N LYS A 321 -8.27 -11.38 -6.36
CA LYS A 321 -8.20 -10.20 -5.48
C LYS A 321 -8.50 -10.59 -4.03
N PRO A 322 -7.59 -10.36 -3.07
CA PRO A 322 -7.87 -10.56 -1.65
C PRO A 322 -8.85 -9.50 -1.13
N SER A 323 -9.75 -9.87 -0.21
CA SER A 323 -10.79 -8.98 0.33
C SER A 323 -10.31 -7.98 1.38
N GLY A 324 -9.06 -8.09 1.86
CA GLY A 324 -8.52 -7.26 2.93
C GLY A 324 -7.14 -6.68 2.63
N GLU A 325 -6.80 -6.52 1.34
CA GLU A 325 -5.56 -5.89 0.91
C GLU A 325 -5.78 -5.04 -0.35
N GLY A 326 -4.95 -4.02 -0.52
CA GLY A 326 -4.92 -3.18 -1.71
C GLY A 326 -4.23 -3.82 -2.92
N LEU A 327 -4.44 -5.11 -3.16
CA LEU A 327 -3.91 -5.83 -4.33
C LEU A 327 -5.03 -6.16 -5.32
N LEU A 328 -4.74 -6.04 -6.61
CA LEU A 328 -5.62 -6.50 -7.68
C LEU A 328 -5.27 -7.93 -8.10
N GLY A 329 -6.31 -8.71 -8.41
CA GLY A 329 -6.15 -10.06 -8.95
C GLY A 329 -5.59 -10.07 -10.36
N MET A 330 -5.00 -11.19 -10.76
CA MET A 330 -4.38 -11.37 -12.07
C MET A 330 -4.46 -12.84 -12.51
N THR A 331 -4.55 -13.06 -13.82
CA THR A 331 -4.43 -14.39 -14.45
C THR A 331 -3.24 -14.37 -15.40
N SER A 332 -2.37 -15.38 -15.33
CA SER A 332 -1.21 -15.47 -16.22
C SER A 332 -1.64 -15.73 -17.66
N ALA A 333 -0.74 -15.46 -18.61
CA ALA A 333 -0.83 -16.08 -19.93
C ALA A 333 -0.83 -17.62 -19.79
N ALA A 334 -1.44 -18.29 -20.77
CA ALA A 334 -1.42 -19.75 -20.83
C ALA A 334 -0.03 -20.23 -21.27
N ALA A 335 0.50 -21.24 -20.58
CA ALA A 335 1.73 -21.94 -20.95
C ALA A 335 1.40 -23.39 -21.32
N ARG A 336 1.96 -23.87 -22.42
CA ARG A 336 1.73 -25.23 -22.90
C ARG A 336 2.81 -26.19 -22.40
N VAL A 337 2.37 -27.35 -21.93
CA VAL A 337 3.22 -28.52 -21.75
C VAL A 337 2.88 -29.50 -22.85
N TYR A 338 3.91 -29.93 -23.57
CA TYR A 338 3.79 -30.88 -24.66
C TYR A 338 4.05 -32.30 -24.17
N ILE A 339 3.29 -33.25 -24.70
CA ILE A 339 3.56 -34.66 -24.56
C ILE A 339 4.31 -35.13 -25.78
N GLY A 340 5.53 -35.58 -25.55
CA GLY A 340 6.38 -36.13 -26.59
C GLY A 340 7.41 -37.05 -25.98
N ASN A 341 7.95 -37.94 -26.79
CA ASN A 341 9.11 -38.73 -26.38
C ASN A 341 10.25 -37.75 -26.13
N SER A 342 10.57 -37.50 -24.85
CA SER A 342 11.78 -36.76 -24.50
C SER A 342 12.96 -37.59 -25.01
N CYS A 343 13.57 -37.17 -26.12
CA CYS A 343 14.85 -37.71 -26.57
C CYS A 343 15.93 -37.29 -25.57
N ALA A 344 15.91 -37.89 -24.38
CA ALA A 344 16.93 -37.69 -23.37
C ALA A 344 18.19 -38.41 -23.84
N GLY A 345 19.09 -37.66 -24.48
CA GLY A 345 20.51 -37.98 -24.63
C GLY A 345 20.82 -39.28 -25.38
N ALA A 346 20.83 -39.22 -26.71
CA ALA A 346 21.83 -40.01 -27.43
C ALA A 346 23.21 -39.44 -27.05
N SER A 347 23.83 -40.06 -26.04
CA SER A 347 25.23 -39.81 -25.69
C SER A 347 26.06 -39.97 -26.96
N THR A 348 26.81 -38.93 -27.29
CA THR A 348 27.83 -38.92 -28.34
C THR A 348 28.92 -39.95 -28.03
N THR A 349 28.77 -41.18 -28.52
CA THR A 349 29.87 -42.09 -28.94
C THR A 349 29.34 -43.42 -29.48
N LEU A 350 29.17 -43.52 -30.81
CA LEU A 350 29.66 -44.57 -31.71
C LEU A 350 28.98 -44.45 -33.09
N PRO A 351 29.72 -44.52 -34.21
CA PRO A 351 29.13 -44.40 -35.54
C PRO A 351 28.52 -45.74 -35.96
N GLY A 352 27.22 -45.73 -36.21
CA GLY A 352 26.53 -46.79 -36.94
C GLY A 352 25.42 -47.48 -36.16
N THR A 353 24.26 -46.82 -36.07
CA THR A 353 22.95 -47.46 -36.27
C THR A 353 21.88 -46.36 -36.33
N ASN A 354 20.98 -46.47 -37.31
CA ASN A 354 19.86 -45.55 -37.51
C ASN A 354 18.87 -45.66 -36.34
N GLY A 355 19.03 -44.81 -35.33
CA GLY A 355 18.00 -44.55 -34.33
C GLY A 355 16.93 -43.65 -34.90
N GLN A 356 15.99 -44.20 -35.67
CA GLN A 356 14.69 -43.54 -35.87
C GLN A 356 13.87 -43.71 -34.60
N CYS A 357 13.56 -42.58 -33.95
CA CYS A 357 12.52 -42.54 -32.93
C CYS A 357 11.16 -42.68 -33.63
N ILE A 358 10.44 -43.76 -33.32
CA ILE A 358 9.00 -43.88 -33.62
C ILE A 358 8.22 -43.24 -32.47
#